data_AF-C7G6G0-F1
#
_entry.id   AF-C7G6G0-F1
#
_cell.length_a   1.000
_cell.length_b   1.000
_cell.length_c   1.000
_cell.angle_alpha   90.00
_cell.angle_beta   90.00
_cell.angle_gamma   90.00
#
_symmetry.space_group_name_H-M   'P 1'
#
loop_
_entity.id
_entity.type
_entity.pdbx_description
1 polymer ?
#
loop_
_entity_poly.entity_id
_entity_poly.type
_entity_poly.pdbx_seq_one_letter_code
_entity_poly.pdbx_strand_id
1 'polypeptide(L)'
;MKRVMECPQNVHFIIMECPRSGQSAYIFNFWRETQNMIIKPDNEMLSYSGRIDFDDRLAPVLVYACSSIGMKFAGTSLKAVIANHRSCWTNELGYFIDGEQKRFTLSSDEEKKTYTLAEGLSEGTHELLLFKRMDSCHTFTFYGFEIDDGAEVLPLPEKPKRKMEFFGDSVSCGEVSEAVAYVGKPDPEHDGEYSNSWYSYAWMTARKLNAQIHDTSQGGISLLDDTGWFAAPHYKGVESCYDKIEYHPDLGPTKQWDFS
;
A
#
# COMPACT_ATOMS: atom_id res chain seq x y z
N MET A 1 -16.81 -44.16 28.91
CA MET A 1 -16.90 -43.13 27.85
C MET A 1 -15.52 -42.94 27.24
N LYS A 2 -15.26 -43.47 26.04
CA LYS A 2 -14.05 -43.12 25.28
C LYS A 2 -14.25 -41.72 24.72
N ARG A 3 -13.55 -40.72 25.23
CA ARG A 3 -13.42 -39.42 24.55
C ARG A 3 -12.52 -39.65 23.34
N VAL A 4 -13.10 -39.65 22.15
CA VAL A 4 -12.34 -39.49 20.91
C VAL A 4 -11.97 -38.01 20.86
N MET A 5 -10.72 -37.68 21.20
CA MET A 5 -10.17 -36.37 20.85
C MET A 5 -9.79 -36.44 19.38
N GLU A 6 -10.37 -35.58 18.56
CA GLU A 6 -9.89 -35.34 17.19
C GLU A 6 -8.44 -34.86 17.28
N CYS A 7 -7.55 -35.61 16.63
CA CYS A 7 -6.13 -35.30 16.56
C CYS A 7 -5.93 -34.23 15.47
N PRO A 8 -5.40 -33.03 15.79
CA PRO A 8 -5.00 -32.08 14.77
C PRO A 8 -3.96 -32.70 13.86
N GLN A 9 -3.92 -32.31 12.58
CA GLN A 9 -3.03 -32.89 11.56
C GLN A 9 -1.51 -32.70 11.83
N ASN A 10 -1.12 -32.00 12.92
CA ASN A 10 0.24 -31.53 13.18
C ASN A 10 0.89 -32.15 14.45
N VAL A 11 0.65 -33.44 14.71
CA VAL A 11 1.25 -34.17 15.84
C VAL A 11 2.18 -35.27 15.33
N HIS A 12 3.47 -35.17 15.66
CA HIS A 12 4.42 -36.27 15.49
C HIS A 12 4.61 -37.04 16.79
N PHE A 13 4.49 -38.36 16.72
CA PHE A 13 4.66 -39.26 17.86
C PHE A 13 6.05 -39.88 17.84
N ILE A 14 6.84 -39.67 18.90
CA ILE A 14 8.08 -40.40 19.13
C ILE A 14 7.86 -41.31 20.33
N ILE A 15 7.94 -42.62 20.10
CA ILE A 15 7.86 -43.64 21.15
C ILE A 15 9.28 -44.10 21.45
N MET A 16 9.74 -43.88 22.68
CA MET A 16 10.98 -44.45 23.17
C MET A 16 10.66 -45.54 24.19
N GLU A 17 11.05 -46.77 23.88
CA GLU A 17 10.90 -47.92 24.78
C GLU A 17 12.24 -48.25 25.45
N CYS A 18 12.23 -48.41 26.77
CA CYS A 18 13.38 -48.89 27.52
C CYS A 18 13.33 -50.44 27.59
N PRO A 19 14.25 -51.17 26.92
CA PRO A 19 14.15 -52.63 26.81
C PRO A 19 14.31 -53.38 28.14
N ARG A 20 14.83 -52.72 29.19
CA ARG A 20 15.12 -53.34 30.50
C ARG A 20 14.05 -53.13 31.56
N SER A 21 13.26 -52.06 31.48
CA SER A 21 12.25 -51.71 32.49
C SER A 21 10.81 -51.84 32.00
N GLY A 22 10.60 -52.04 30.70
CA GLY A 22 9.26 -52.10 30.10
C GLY A 22 8.49 -50.77 30.17
N GLN A 23 9.17 -49.66 30.48
CA GLN A 23 8.58 -48.33 30.52
C GLN A 23 8.68 -47.65 29.15
N SER A 24 7.58 -47.07 28.71
CA SER A 24 7.48 -46.25 27.51
C SER A 24 7.42 -44.77 27.91
N ALA A 25 8.23 -43.93 27.28
CA ALA A 25 8.11 -42.48 27.37
C ALA A 25 7.43 -41.95 26.09
N TYR A 26 6.41 -41.11 26.27
CA TYR A 26 5.69 -40.46 25.18
C TYR A 26 6.10 -38.99 25.14
N ILE A 27 6.72 -38.57 24.03
CA ILE A 27 7.00 -37.16 23.76
C ILE A 27 6.00 -36.66 22.73
N PHE A 28 5.26 -35.62 23.09
CA PHE A 28 4.30 -34.94 22.20
C PHE A 28 4.95 -33.66 21.69
N ASN A 29 5.32 -33.63 20.42
CA ASN A 29 5.73 -32.40 19.74
C ASN A 29 4.50 -31.80 19.07
N PHE A 30 4.05 -30.66 19.59
CA PHE A 30 3.01 -29.85 18.97
C PHE A 30 3.68 -28.85 18.03
N TRP A 31 3.42 -29.00 16.73
CA TRP A 31 3.80 -27.99 15.75
C TRP A 31 2.55 -27.16 15.46
N ARG A 32 2.55 -25.90 15.89
CA ARG A 32 1.56 -24.93 15.42
C ARG A 32 2.05 -24.46 14.06
N GLU A 33 1.28 -24.69 13.00
CA GLU A 33 1.48 -23.94 11.77
C GLU A 33 1.28 -22.47 12.12
N THR A 34 2.32 -21.65 12.01
CA THR A 34 2.21 -20.21 12.14
C THR A 34 1.40 -19.71 10.95
N GLN A 35 0.10 -19.49 11.18
CA GLN A 35 -0.77 -18.85 10.22
C GLN A 35 -0.58 -17.34 10.37
N ASN A 36 -0.09 -16.68 9.32
CA ASN A 36 0.01 -15.23 9.30
C ASN A 36 -1.36 -14.61 9.60
N MET A 37 -1.36 -13.55 10.40
CA MET A 37 -2.55 -12.78 10.70
C MET A 37 -2.81 -11.77 9.60
N ILE A 38 -4.04 -11.77 9.06
CA ILE A 38 -4.49 -10.79 8.07
C ILE A 38 -5.15 -9.61 8.78
N ILE A 39 -4.56 -8.43 8.61
CA ILE A 39 -5.14 -7.15 9.01
C ILE A 39 -5.98 -6.62 7.87
N LYS A 40 -7.31 -6.65 8.06
CA LYS A 40 -8.27 -6.22 7.05
C LYS A 40 -8.20 -4.71 6.79
N PRO A 41 -8.55 -4.24 5.59
CA PRO A 41 -8.54 -2.81 5.26
C PRO A 41 -9.46 -1.93 6.10
N ASP A 42 -10.54 -2.49 6.65
CA ASP A 42 -11.48 -1.77 7.53
C ASP A 42 -11.04 -1.74 9.01
N ASN A 43 -9.84 -2.24 9.33
CA ASN A 43 -9.32 -2.20 10.68
C ASN A 43 -9.08 -0.74 11.12
N GLU A 44 -9.70 -0.34 12.24
CA GLU A 44 -9.68 1.03 12.77
C GLU A 44 -8.27 1.53 13.15
N MET A 45 -7.30 0.63 13.34
CA MET A 45 -5.91 0.99 13.63
C MET A 45 -5.12 1.39 12.36
N LEU A 46 -5.67 1.15 11.16
CA LEU A 46 -5.06 1.60 9.91
C LEU A 46 -5.38 3.07 9.66
N SER A 47 -4.37 3.82 9.22
CA SER A 47 -4.50 5.24 8.93
C SER A 47 -4.43 5.49 7.43
N TYR A 48 -5.53 5.98 6.84
CA TYR A 48 -5.59 6.33 5.41
C TYR A 48 -5.42 7.83 5.15
N SER A 49 -4.73 8.23 4.09
CA SER A 49 -4.65 9.63 3.62
C SER A 49 -4.77 9.69 2.10
N GLY A 50 -5.46 10.70 1.58
CA GLY A 50 -5.75 10.88 0.14
C GLY A 50 -7.22 10.69 -0.18
N ARG A 51 -7.60 10.97 -1.44
CA ARG A 51 -8.90 10.57 -1.98
C ARG A 51 -8.85 9.09 -2.33
N ILE A 52 -9.50 8.27 -1.50
CA ILE A 52 -9.48 6.81 -1.56
C ILE A 52 -10.90 6.31 -1.66
N ASP A 53 -11.17 5.43 -2.62
CA ASP A 53 -12.48 4.84 -2.79
C ASP A 53 -12.70 3.77 -1.71
N PHE A 54 -13.77 3.95 -0.94
CA PHE A 54 -14.20 3.06 0.14
C PHE A 54 -15.60 2.48 -0.11
N ASP A 55 -16.10 2.50 -1.35
CA ASP A 55 -17.35 1.83 -1.74
C ASP A 55 -17.38 0.38 -1.23
N ASP A 56 -16.24 -0.33 -1.36
CA ASP A 56 -15.95 -1.55 -0.61
C ASP A 56 -14.86 -1.29 0.45
N ARG A 57 -15.26 -1.26 1.72
CA ARG A 57 -14.34 -1.03 2.84
C ARG A 57 -13.33 -2.16 3.05
N LEU A 58 -13.55 -3.35 2.48
CA LEU A 58 -12.62 -4.48 2.51
C LEU A 58 -11.72 -4.55 1.27
N ALA A 59 -11.90 -3.64 0.33
CA ALA A 59 -11.13 -3.55 -0.91
C ALA A 59 -10.98 -2.08 -1.37
N PRO A 60 -10.46 -1.16 -0.53
CA PRO A 60 -10.34 0.24 -0.93
C PRO A 60 -9.38 0.44 -2.10
N VAL A 61 -9.71 1.39 -2.98
CA VAL A 61 -8.93 1.73 -4.18
C VAL A 61 -8.18 3.04 -3.96
N LEU A 62 -6.85 2.98 -4.07
CA LEU A 62 -5.99 4.16 -3.98
C LEU A 62 -5.68 4.68 -5.37
N VAL A 63 -6.09 5.92 -5.64
CA VAL A 63 -6.16 6.46 -7.01
C VAL A 63 -5.08 7.49 -7.29
N TYR A 64 -4.89 8.43 -6.38
CA TYR A 64 -3.98 9.56 -6.58
C TYR A 64 -2.58 9.32 -6.02
N ALA A 65 -1.60 10.02 -6.57
CA ALA A 65 -0.29 10.18 -5.93
C ALA A 65 -0.44 10.67 -4.47
N CYS A 66 0.55 10.41 -3.63
CA CYS A 66 0.54 10.69 -2.19
C CYS A 66 -0.50 9.92 -1.35
N SER A 67 -1.44 9.19 -1.97
CA SER A 67 -2.38 8.33 -1.24
C SER A 67 -1.60 7.28 -0.45
N SER A 68 -1.93 7.11 0.83
CA SER A 68 -1.11 6.31 1.73
C SER A 68 -1.90 5.59 2.83
N ILE A 69 -1.29 4.52 3.32
CA ILE A 69 -1.77 3.66 4.40
C ILE A 69 -0.66 3.58 5.45
N GLY A 70 -0.95 4.06 6.65
CA GLY A 70 -0.10 3.92 7.83
C GLY A 70 -0.54 2.75 8.69
N MET A 71 0.44 2.04 9.26
CA MET A 71 0.22 1.04 10.30
C MET A 71 1.35 1.06 11.33
N LYS A 72 1.02 0.81 12.58
CA LYS A 72 2.01 0.48 13.62
C LYS A 72 1.76 -0.96 14.07
N PHE A 73 2.80 -1.78 14.10
CA PHE A 73 2.66 -3.20 14.43
C PHE A 73 3.81 -3.70 15.28
N ALA A 74 3.59 -4.78 16.03
CA ALA A 74 4.63 -5.50 16.74
C ALA A 74 4.82 -6.88 16.13
N GLY A 75 5.98 -7.15 15.52
CA GLY A 75 6.27 -8.38 14.80
C GLY A 75 7.59 -8.29 14.02
N THR A 76 7.95 -9.36 13.32
CA THR A 76 9.23 -9.50 12.61
C THR A 76 9.09 -9.49 11.09
N SER A 77 7.86 -9.67 10.58
CA SER A 77 7.57 -9.64 9.15
C SER A 77 6.31 -8.84 8.82
N LEU A 78 6.25 -8.35 7.57
CA LEU A 78 5.13 -7.60 7.05
C LEU A 78 5.01 -7.81 5.54
N LYS A 79 3.80 -8.15 5.08
CA LYS A 79 3.45 -8.21 3.66
C LYS A 79 2.19 -7.40 3.38
N ALA A 80 2.01 -6.96 2.15
CA ALA A 80 0.80 -6.30 1.67
C ALA A 80 0.12 -7.13 0.58
N VAL A 81 -1.20 -7.22 0.64
CA VAL A 81 -2.01 -7.95 -0.36
C VAL A 81 -2.70 -6.93 -1.26
N ILE A 82 -2.33 -6.92 -2.54
CA ILE A 82 -2.67 -5.84 -3.48
C ILE A 82 -3.04 -6.45 -4.85
N ALA A 83 -4.02 -5.85 -5.53
CA ALA A 83 -4.21 -6.00 -6.98
C ALA A 83 -3.93 -4.66 -7.67
N ASN A 84 -3.21 -4.70 -8.78
CA ASN A 84 -2.81 -3.51 -9.54
C ASN A 84 -3.72 -3.32 -10.76
N HIS A 85 -4.18 -2.10 -10.99
CA HIS A 85 -4.98 -1.74 -12.15
C HIS A 85 -4.17 -0.78 -13.00
N ARG A 86 -3.56 -1.30 -14.07
CA ARG A 86 -2.54 -0.61 -14.83
C ARG A 86 -3.09 -0.02 -16.12
N SER A 87 -2.78 1.25 -16.37
CA SER A 87 -2.92 1.88 -17.68
C SER A 87 -1.58 1.83 -18.42
N CYS A 88 -0.53 2.41 -17.84
CA CYS A 88 0.80 2.49 -18.44
C CYS A 88 1.92 2.43 -17.39
N TRP A 89 3.18 2.44 -17.88
CA TRP A 89 4.43 2.38 -17.11
C TRP A 89 4.63 1.12 -16.28
N THR A 90 5.85 0.89 -15.78
CA THR A 90 6.07 -0.06 -14.70
C THR A 90 5.60 0.57 -13.39
N ASN A 91 4.61 -0.04 -12.74
CA ASN A 91 4.00 0.55 -11.55
C ASN A 91 4.75 0.15 -10.28
N GLU A 92 5.09 1.13 -9.47
CA GLU A 92 5.80 0.90 -8.21
C GLU A 92 5.08 1.60 -7.05
N LEU A 93 5.04 0.93 -5.90
CA LEU A 93 4.65 1.54 -4.63
C LEU A 93 5.89 1.82 -3.80
N GLY A 94 5.82 2.90 -3.04
CA GLY A 94 6.85 3.28 -2.08
C GLY A 94 6.38 2.93 -0.68
N TYR A 95 7.31 2.67 0.21
CA TYR A 95 6.97 2.51 1.62
C TYR A 95 8.11 2.92 2.52
N PHE A 96 7.78 3.26 3.76
CA PHE A 96 8.73 3.41 4.85
C PHE A 96 8.52 2.28 5.87
N ILE A 97 9.61 1.67 6.32
CA ILE A 97 9.65 0.88 7.57
C ILE A 97 10.64 1.57 8.48
N ASP A 98 10.18 2.03 9.64
CA ASP A 98 11.01 2.69 10.66
C ASP A 98 11.85 3.87 10.11
N GLY A 99 11.27 4.61 9.17
CA GLY A 99 11.91 5.77 8.54
C GLY A 99 12.86 5.44 7.38
N GLU A 100 13.08 4.17 7.05
CA GLU A 100 13.83 3.76 5.86
C GLU A 100 12.90 3.65 4.64
N GLN A 101 13.14 4.47 3.60
CA GLN A 101 12.37 4.45 2.36
C GLN A 101 12.77 3.27 1.47
N LYS A 102 11.79 2.49 1.02
CA LYS A 102 11.92 1.37 0.10
C LYS A 102 10.84 1.45 -0.97
N ARG A 103 10.93 0.60 -1.99
CA ARG A 103 9.93 0.45 -3.04
C ARG A 103 9.84 -0.99 -3.52
N PHE A 104 8.72 -1.33 -4.15
CA PHE A 104 8.54 -2.59 -4.86
C PHE A 104 7.70 -2.39 -6.11
N THR A 105 7.94 -3.24 -7.10
CA THR A 105 7.22 -3.26 -8.37
C THR A 105 5.96 -4.10 -8.25
N LEU A 106 4.84 -3.55 -8.73
CA LEU A 106 3.56 -4.26 -8.80
C LEU A 106 3.52 -5.22 -9.98
N SER A 107 2.64 -6.21 -9.87
CA SER A 107 2.34 -7.11 -10.98
C SER A 107 1.69 -6.33 -12.12
N SER A 108 1.96 -6.75 -13.35
CA SER A 108 1.26 -6.22 -14.52
C SER A 108 -0.11 -6.87 -14.74
N ASP A 109 -0.38 -8.01 -14.09
CA ASP A 109 -1.70 -8.62 -14.08
C ASP A 109 -2.60 -7.97 -13.01
N GLU A 110 -3.91 -8.03 -13.22
CA GLU A 110 -4.91 -7.51 -12.28
C GLU A 110 -5.21 -8.49 -11.12
N GLU A 111 -4.39 -9.55 -10.97
CA GLU A 111 -4.61 -10.54 -9.94
C GLU A 111 -4.17 -10.02 -8.57
N LYS A 112 -4.84 -10.51 -7.53
CA LYS A 112 -4.42 -10.30 -6.14
C LYS A 112 -3.08 -11.00 -5.89
N LYS A 113 -2.06 -10.24 -5.50
CA LYS A 113 -0.73 -10.76 -5.11
C LYS A 113 -0.35 -10.32 -3.71
N THR A 114 0.54 -11.08 -3.08
CA THR A 114 1.15 -10.75 -1.78
C THR A 114 2.59 -10.26 -2.00
N TYR A 115 2.91 -9.09 -1.48
CA TYR A 115 4.21 -8.43 -1.61
C TYR A 115 4.89 -8.36 -0.24
N THR A 116 6.07 -8.96 -0.11
CA THR A 116 6.89 -8.81 1.11
C THR A 116 7.42 -7.39 1.22
N LEU A 117 7.09 -6.70 2.32
CA LEU A 117 7.62 -5.37 2.62
C LEU A 117 8.81 -5.43 3.57
N ALA A 118 8.77 -6.37 4.53
CA ALA A 118 9.86 -6.63 5.46
C ALA A 118 9.85 -8.09 5.95
N GLU A 119 11.04 -8.64 6.14
CA GLU A 119 11.30 -9.94 6.75
C GLU A 119 12.53 -9.81 7.65
N GLY A 120 12.54 -10.52 8.79
CA GLY A 120 13.68 -10.51 9.71
C GLY A 120 13.89 -9.18 10.43
N LEU A 121 12.81 -8.43 10.69
CA LEU A 121 12.88 -7.27 11.59
C LEU A 121 13.21 -7.75 13.02
N SER A 122 13.84 -6.87 13.80
CA SER A 122 14.08 -7.13 15.22
C SER A 122 12.77 -7.24 15.98
N GLU A 123 12.68 -8.11 16.98
CA GLU A 123 11.53 -8.13 17.90
C GLU A 123 11.23 -6.73 18.46
N GLY A 124 9.98 -6.29 18.36
CA GLY A 124 9.57 -4.97 18.82
C GLY A 124 8.46 -4.36 17.99
N THR A 125 8.33 -3.04 18.10
CA THR A 125 7.32 -2.26 17.37
C THR A 125 7.94 -1.55 16.18
N HIS A 126 7.24 -1.61 15.05
CA HIS A 126 7.61 -1.02 13.79
C HIS A 126 6.50 -0.10 13.25
N GLU A 127 6.90 0.90 12.49
CA GLU A 127 5.97 1.83 11.83
C GLU A 127 6.10 1.71 10.30
N LEU A 128 4.97 1.41 9.65
CA LEU A 128 4.80 1.37 8.21
C LEU A 128 4.11 2.64 7.72
N LEU A 129 4.61 3.19 6.61
CA LEU A 129 3.86 4.05 5.71
C LEU A 129 3.96 3.50 4.29
N LEU A 130 2.92 2.84 3.78
CA LEU A 130 2.80 2.44 2.37
C LEU A 130 2.17 3.58 1.57
N PHE A 131 2.69 3.90 0.38
CA PHE A 131 2.19 5.01 -0.40
C PHE A 131 2.31 4.84 -1.91
N LYS A 132 1.39 5.50 -2.60
CA LYS A 132 1.34 5.57 -4.06
C LYS A 132 2.36 6.58 -4.59
N ARG A 133 3.34 6.10 -5.35
CA ARG A 133 4.44 6.93 -5.91
C ARG A 133 4.06 7.72 -7.15
N MET A 134 3.18 7.16 -7.97
CA MET A 134 2.86 7.68 -9.31
C MET A 134 1.42 8.19 -9.33
N ASP A 135 1.10 9.01 -10.31
CA ASP A 135 -0.25 9.46 -10.64
C ASP A 135 -1.18 8.30 -11.08
N SER A 136 -2.33 8.59 -11.68
CA SER A 136 -3.27 7.57 -12.13
C SER A 136 -2.86 6.86 -13.42
N CYS A 137 -1.57 6.79 -13.78
CA CYS A 137 -1.07 5.73 -14.69
C CYS A 137 -1.37 4.31 -14.18
N HIS A 138 -1.69 4.18 -12.89
CA HIS A 138 -2.32 3.02 -12.28
C HIS A 138 -3.16 3.42 -11.07
N THR A 139 -4.10 2.57 -10.68
CA THR A 139 -4.67 2.53 -9.32
C THR A 139 -4.36 1.18 -8.70
N PHE A 140 -4.58 1.02 -7.39
CA PHE A 140 -4.46 -0.31 -6.78
C PHE A 140 -5.54 -0.54 -5.74
N THR A 141 -6.02 -1.79 -5.68
CA THR A 141 -6.92 -2.26 -4.63
C THR A 141 -6.11 -2.88 -3.50
N PHE A 142 -6.32 -2.40 -2.28
CA PHE A 142 -5.69 -2.93 -1.09
C PHE A 142 -6.59 -3.94 -0.38
N TYR A 143 -6.06 -5.12 -0.05
CA TYR A 143 -6.82 -6.21 0.58
C TYR A 143 -6.36 -6.55 1.99
N GLY A 144 -5.34 -5.86 2.51
CA GLY A 144 -4.88 -6.02 3.87
C GLY A 144 -3.36 -6.19 3.98
N PHE A 145 -2.90 -6.24 5.22
CA PHE A 145 -1.53 -6.61 5.56
C PHE A 145 -1.49 -8.01 6.15
N GLU A 146 -0.42 -8.75 5.89
CA GLU A 146 -0.10 -9.98 6.59
C GLU A 146 1.06 -9.71 7.56
N ILE A 147 0.87 -10.07 8.82
CA ILE A 147 1.88 -10.02 9.89
C ILE A 147 2.00 -11.41 10.55
N ASP A 148 3.02 -11.60 11.39
CA ASP A 148 3.28 -12.89 12.06
C ASP A 148 2.08 -13.36 12.93
N ASP A 149 1.98 -14.67 13.18
CA ASP A 149 0.98 -15.22 14.12
C ASP A 149 1.22 -14.67 15.54
N GLY A 150 0.20 -14.03 16.12
CA GLY A 150 0.30 -13.39 17.44
C GLY A 150 0.90 -11.99 17.43
N ALA A 151 1.24 -11.44 16.25
CA ALA A 151 1.60 -10.04 16.11
C ALA A 151 0.39 -9.12 16.38
N GLU A 152 0.67 -7.92 16.88
CA GLU A 152 -0.36 -6.95 17.26
C GLU A 152 -0.29 -5.70 16.39
N VAL A 153 -1.46 -5.14 16.04
CA VAL A 153 -1.57 -3.81 15.45
C VAL A 153 -1.83 -2.81 16.56
N LEU A 154 -1.07 -1.73 16.57
CA LEU A 154 -1.04 -0.72 17.61
C LEU A 154 -1.60 0.61 17.09
N PRO A 155 -2.11 1.47 17.97
CA PRO A 155 -2.60 2.78 17.56
C PRO A 155 -1.46 3.65 17.01
N LEU A 156 -1.73 4.30 15.88
CA LEU A 156 -0.87 5.36 15.35
C LEU A 156 -1.11 6.69 16.09
N PRO A 157 -0.13 7.61 16.05
CA PRO A 157 -0.34 8.99 16.51
C PRO A 157 -1.54 9.65 15.82
N GLU A 158 -2.17 10.60 16.50
CA GLU A 158 -3.25 11.39 15.90
C GLU A 158 -2.76 12.10 14.62
N LYS A 159 -3.61 12.09 13.59
CA LYS A 159 -3.32 12.79 12.34
C LYS A 159 -3.21 14.31 12.58
N PRO A 160 -2.40 15.01 11.77
CA PRO A 160 -2.34 16.45 11.84
C PRO A 160 -3.72 17.09 11.60
N LYS A 161 -4.07 18.12 12.37
CA LYS A 161 -5.38 18.80 12.24
C LYS A 161 -5.52 19.62 10.96
N ARG A 162 -4.40 20.15 10.45
CA ARG A 162 -4.38 20.90 9.18
C ARG A 162 -4.58 19.94 8.03
N LYS A 163 -5.35 20.38 7.02
CA LYS A 163 -5.58 19.65 5.78
C LYS A 163 -5.23 20.57 4.62
N MET A 164 -4.62 20.02 3.58
CA MET A 164 -4.28 20.71 2.35
C MET A 164 -4.72 19.86 1.17
N GLU A 165 -5.21 20.50 0.12
CA GLU A 165 -5.52 19.86 -1.15
C GLU A 165 -4.76 20.57 -2.26
N PHE A 166 -4.12 19.80 -3.13
CA PHE A 166 -3.34 20.29 -4.25
C PHE A 166 -3.99 19.80 -5.55
N PHE A 167 -4.23 20.72 -6.46
CA PHE A 167 -4.65 20.40 -7.83
C PHE A 167 -3.48 20.74 -8.75
N GLY A 168 -3.08 19.81 -9.61
CA GLY A 168 -1.91 20.05 -10.45
C GLY A 168 -1.63 18.95 -11.46
N ASP A 169 -0.48 19.05 -12.08
CA ASP A 169 0.01 18.13 -13.10
C ASP A 169 1.10 17.20 -12.55
N SER A 170 1.90 16.64 -13.47
CA SER A 170 3.06 15.79 -13.23
C SER A 170 4.00 16.29 -12.13
N VAL A 171 4.21 17.62 -12.05
CA VAL A 171 5.11 18.23 -11.05
C VAL A 171 4.55 18.05 -9.64
N SER A 172 3.23 18.12 -9.50
CA SER A 172 2.55 17.89 -8.21
C SER A 172 2.56 16.41 -7.83
N CYS A 173 2.46 15.51 -8.82
CA CYS A 173 2.58 14.07 -8.60
C CYS A 173 3.99 13.62 -8.18
N GLY A 174 5.02 14.44 -8.41
CA GLY A 174 6.42 14.05 -8.22
C GLY A 174 6.97 13.18 -9.36
N GLU A 175 6.41 13.33 -10.57
CA GLU A 175 6.89 12.64 -11.77
C GLU A 175 8.37 12.96 -12.04
N VAL A 176 9.15 11.92 -12.32
CA VAL A 176 10.59 11.99 -12.64
C VAL A 176 11.47 12.63 -11.54
N SER A 177 10.95 12.81 -10.32
CA SER A 177 11.65 13.48 -9.22
C SER A 177 12.94 12.80 -8.75
N GLU A 178 13.12 11.50 -9.01
CA GLU A 178 14.36 10.77 -8.69
C GLU A 178 15.45 10.89 -9.76
N ALA A 179 15.20 11.49 -10.92
CA ALA A 179 16.17 11.63 -12.01
C ALA A 179 17.21 12.74 -11.74
N VAL A 180 17.88 12.70 -10.58
CA VAL A 180 18.81 13.72 -10.09
C VAL A 180 20.00 14.00 -11.03
N ALA A 181 20.38 13.04 -11.88
CA ALA A 181 21.43 13.22 -12.89
C ALA A 181 21.01 14.08 -14.10
N TYR A 182 19.70 14.37 -14.21
CA TYR A 182 19.05 15.09 -15.30
C TYR A 182 18.52 16.47 -14.89
N VAL A 183 18.93 17.00 -13.73
CA VAL A 183 18.58 18.36 -13.31
C VAL A 183 18.99 19.38 -14.39
N GLY A 184 18.01 20.16 -14.87
CA GLY A 184 18.19 21.17 -15.92
C GLY A 184 18.40 20.60 -17.33
N LYS A 185 18.08 19.32 -17.54
CA LYS A 185 18.14 18.62 -18.83
C LYS A 185 16.75 18.07 -19.18
N PRO A 186 16.52 17.65 -20.44
CA PRO A 186 15.37 16.83 -20.77
C PRO A 186 15.34 15.56 -19.92
N ASP A 187 14.13 15.08 -19.63
CA ASP A 187 13.95 13.83 -18.89
C ASP A 187 14.63 12.65 -19.61
N PRO A 188 15.19 11.68 -18.87
CA PRO A 188 15.73 10.47 -19.45
C PRO A 188 14.62 9.65 -20.12
N GLU A 189 15.01 8.74 -21.03
CA GLU A 189 14.13 7.62 -21.37
C GLU A 189 13.89 6.77 -20.11
N HIS A 190 12.63 6.46 -19.82
CA HIS A 190 12.22 5.77 -18.60
C HIS A 190 10.89 5.04 -18.78
N ASP A 191 10.60 4.12 -17.87
CA ASP A 191 9.33 3.39 -17.77
C ASP A 191 8.63 3.70 -16.42
N GLY A 192 8.86 4.89 -15.88
CA GLY A 192 8.18 5.43 -14.69
C GLY A 192 8.94 5.25 -13.37
N GLU A 193 10.11 4.58 -13.40
CA GLU A 193 10.91 4.25 -12.22
C GLU A 193 11.39 5.49 -11.41
N TYR A 194 11.47 6.65 -12.06
CA TYR A 194 11.90 7.90 -11.46
C TYR A 194 10.79 8.68 -10.73
N SER A 195 9.52 8.29 -10.91
CA SER A 195 8.38 8.99 -10.31
C SER A 195 8.23 8.61 -8.84
N ASN A 196 8.16 9.63 -7.97
CA ASN A 196 8.04 9.44 -6.53
C ASN A 196 7.38 10.64 -5.85
N SER A 197 6.09 10.47 -5.56
CA SER A 197 5.26 11.44 -4.85
C SER A 197 5.82 11.91 -3.51
N TRP A 198 6.65 11.11 -2.81
CA TRP A 198 7.29 11.55 -1.57
C TRP A 198 8.16 12.80 -1.77
N TYR A 199 8.79 12.93 -2.95
CA TYR A 199 9.62 14.06 -3.34
C TYR A 199 8.86 15.16 -4.08
N SER A 200 7.53 15.05 -4.21
CA SER A 200 6.74 16.13 -4.78
C SER A 200 6.74 17.34 -3.85
N TYR A 201 6.71 18.54 -4.44
CA TYR A 201 6.63 19.77 -3.66
C TYR A 201 5.34 19.82 -2.82
N ALA A 202 4.25 19.21 -3.32
CA ALA A 202 2.97 19.13 -2.64
C ALA A 202 3.11 18.36 -1.30
N TRP A 203 3.65 17.14 -1.34
CA TRP A 203 3.81 16.33 -0.13
C TRP A 203 4.90 16.89 0.79
N MET A 204 6.01 17.38 0.24
CA MET A 204 7.04 18.06 1.03
C MET A 204 6.48 19.27 1.79
N THR A 205 5.58 20.04 1.16
CA THR A 205 4.92 21.19 1.80
C THR A 205 3.98 20.76 2.91
N ALA A 206 3.11 19.78 2.66
CA ALA A 206 2.20 19.25 3.69
C ALA A 206 2.96 18.70 4.90
N ARG A 207 4.05 17.96 4.68
CA ARG A 207 4.94 17.45 5.75
C ARG A 207 5.58 18.59 6.54
N LYS A 208 6.14 19.60 5.86
CA LYS A 208 6.75 20.77 6.52
C LYS A 208 5.76 21.59 7.35
N LEU A 209 4.49 21.64 6.95
CA LEU A 209 3.44 22.39 7.63
C LEU A 209 2.64 21.56 8.66
N ASN A 210 3.02 20.30 8.85
CA ASN A 210 2.30 19.33 9.67
C ASN A 210 0.82 19.29 9.28
N ALA A 211 0.55 18.90 8.03
CA ALA A 211 -0.79 18.81 7.46
C ALA A 211 -1.01 17.45 6.78
N GLN A 212 -2.26 17.01 6.81
CA GLN A 212 -2.76 15.97 5.90
C GLN A 212 -2.82 16.52 4.46
N ILE A 213 -2.77 15.62 3.49
CA ILE A 213 -2.73 15.98 2.06
C ILE A 213 -3.71 15.15 1.25
N HIS A 214 -4.44 15.83 0.36
CA HIS A 214 -4.97 15.25 -0.88
C HIS A 214 -4.19 15.87 -2.05
N ASP A 215 -3.60 15.03 -2.90
CA ASP A 215 -2.84 15.47 -4.07
C ASP A 215 -3.60 15.03 -5.32
N THR A 216 -4.59 15.83 -5.71
CA THR A 216 -5.44 15.62 -6.88
C THR A 216 -4.73 16.10 -8.14
N SER A 217 -3.65 15.40 -8.49
CA SER A 217 -2.82 15.72 -9.64
C SER A 217 -2.67 14.54 -10.60
N GLN A 218 -2.43 14.87 -11.87
CA GLN A 218 -2.30 13.91 -12.97
C GLN A 218 -1.29 14.40 -14.00
N GLY A 219 -0.33 13.54 -14.38
CA GLY A 219 0.61 13.84 -15.45
C GLY A 219 -0.12 14.20 -16.76
N GLY A 220 0.32 15.30 -17.38
CA GLY A 220 -0.26 15.81 -18.62
C GLY A 220 -1.62 16.52 -18.49
N ILE A 221 -2.22 16.59 -17.30
CA ILE A 221 -3.47 17.35 -17.11
C ILE A 221 -3.20 18.86 -17.23
N SER A 222 -4.17 19.61 -17.75
CA SER A 222 -4.14 21.07 -17.81
C SER A 222 -5.37 21.63 -17.10
N LEU A 223 -5.54 22.95 -17.00
CA LEU A 223 -6.72 23.52 -16.33
C LEU A 223 -8.02 23.19 -17.09
N LEU A 224 -8.02 23.38 -18.41
CA LEU A 224 -9.20 23.24 -19.28
C LEU A 224 -9.11 21.98 -20.13
N ASP A 225 -10.25 21.39 -20.45
CA ASP A 225 -10.36 20.30 -21.41
C ASP A 225 -9.73 20.70 -22.76
N ASP A 226 -9.16 19.72 -23.47
CA ASP A 226 -8.53 19.83 -24.77
C ASP A 226 -7.29 20.77 -24.83
N THR A 227 -6.75 21.21 -23.69
CA THR A 227 -5.53 22.04 -23.62
C THR A 227 -4.30 21.35 -23.05
N GLY A 228 -4.43 20.07 -22.66
CA GLY A 228 -3.38 19.24 -22.09
C GLY A 228 -3.09 17.98 -22.91
N TRP A 229 -2.53 16.97 -22.25
CA TRP A 229 -2.10 15.70 -22.84
C TRP A 229 -2.67 14.45 -22.15
N PHE A 230 -3.41 14.62 -21.07
CA PHE A 230 -4.04 13.54 -20.34
C PHE A 230 -5.34 13.06 -21.02
N ALA A 231 -5.56 11.74 -21.10
CA ALA A 231 -6.79 11.12 -21.61
C ALA A 231 -7.12 11.39 -23.09
N ALA A 232 -6.13 11.18 -23.97
CA ALA A 232 -6.36 11.24 -25.43
C ALA A 232 -7.53 10.33 -25.89
N PRO A 233 -8.25 10.68 -26.97
CA PRO A 233 -8.07 11.86 -27.81
C PRO A 233 -8.81 13.12 -27.31
N HIS A 234 -9.65 13.00 -26.28
CA HIS A 234 -10.42 14.10 -25.71
C HIS A 234 -9.79 14.50 -24.39
N TYR A 235 -8.78 15.37 -24.48
CA TYR A 235 -7.89 15.60 -23.35
C TYR A 235 -8.65 16.20 -22.18
N LYS A 236 -8.50 15.60 -21.00
CA LYS A 236 -9.21 16.04 -19.80
C LYS A 236 -8.40 17.09 -19.05
N GLY A 237 -9.08 18.14 -18.61
CA GLY A 237 -8.56 19.17 -17.74
C GLY A 237 -9.00 18.95 -16.29
N VAL A 238 -8.41 19.74 -15.39
CA VAL A 238 -8.79 19.81 -13.98
C VAL A 238 -10.28 20.16 -13.84
N GLU A 239 -10.82 21.00 -14.72
CA GLU A 239 -12.26 21.35 -14.70
C GLU A 239 -13.20 20.13 -14.82
N SER A 240 -12.76 19.06 -15.46
CA SER A 240 -13.50 17.80 -15.61
C SER A 240 -13.21 16.78 -14.50
N CYS A 241 -12.11 16.93 -13.76
CA CYS A 241 -11.58 15.90 -12.87
C CYS A 241 -11.49 16.33 -11.39
N TYR A 242 -11.58 17.61 -11.06
CA TYR A 242 -11.34 18.14 -9.70
C TYR A 242 -12.29 17.59 -8.63
N ASP A 243 -13.48 17.17 -9.03
CA ASP A 243 -14.57 16.64 -8.20
C ASP A 243 -14.69 15.11 -8.32
N LYS A 244 -13.65 14.43 -8.79
CA LYS A 244 -13.63 12.98 -8.99
C LYS A 244 -12.74 12.28 -7.97
N ILE A 245 -13.03 10.99 -7.78
CA ILE A 245 -12.18 10.05 -7.05
C ILE A 245 -11.52 9.06 -7.98
N GLU A 246 -12.28 8.56 -8.97
CA GLU A 246 -11.79 7.79 -10.11
C GLU A 246 -12.14 8.55 -11.38
N TYR A 247 -11.14 8.76 -12.25
CA TYR A 247 -11.27 9.69 -13.39
C TYR A 247 -10.50 9.26 -14.64
N HIS A 248 -9.60 8.29 -14.52
CA HIS A 248 -8.79 7.82 -15.65
C HIS A 248 -9.61 6.90 -16.57
N PRO A 249 -9.86 7.26 -17.84
CA PRO A 249 -10.77 6.51 -18.71
C PRO A 249 -10.37 5.05 -18.94
N ASP A 250 -9.07 4.78 -19.03
CA ASP A 250 -8.56 3.41 -19.25
C ASP A 250 -8.64 2.51 -18.02
N LEU A 251 -8.89 3.04 -16.83
CA LEU A 251 -8.88 2.28 -15.57
C LEU A 251 -10.29 1.94 -15.06
N GLY A 252 -11.33 2.53 -15.65
CA GLY A 252 -12.70 2.24 -15.24
C GLY A 252 -13.66 3.43 -15.39
N PRO A 253 -14.89 3.26 -14.90
CA PRO A 253 -15.88 4.34 -14.91
C PRO A 253 -15.46 5.46 -13.97
N THR A 254 -15.84 6.69 -14.32
CA THR A 254 -15.59 7.85 -13.45
C THR A 254 -16.48 7.79 -12.21
N LYS A 255 -15.93 8.12 -11.04
CA LYS A 255 -16.67 8.26 -9.78
C LYS A 255 -16.49 9.64 -9.17
N GLN A 256 -17.54 10.17 -8.55
CA GLN A 256 -17.53 11.47 -7.89
C GLN A 256 -16.82 11.40 -6.55
N TRP A 257 -16.14 12.49 -6.18
CA TRP A 257 -15.64 12.69 -4.83
C TRP A 257 -16.67 13.44 -3.99
N ASP A 258 -17.02 12.90 -2.83
CA ASP A 258 -17.85 13.58 -1.86
C ASP A 258 -16.99 14.54 -1.02
N PHE A 259 -17.31 15.83 -1.07
CA PHE A 259 -16.59 16.88 -0.35
C PHE A 259 -17.12 17.13 1.08
N SER A 260 -18.16 16.40 1.53
CA SER A 260 -18.80 16.62 2.83
C SER A 260 -17.96 16.19 4.04
#